data_AF-A0A357KZD1-F1
#
_entry.id   AF-A0A357KZD1-F1
#
_cell.length_a   1.000
_cell.length_b   1.000
_cell.length_c   1.000
_cell.angle_alpha   90.00
_cell.angle_beta   90.00
_cell.angle_gamma   90.00
#
_symmetry.space_group_name_H-M   'P 1'
#
loop_
_entity.id
_entity.type
_entity.pdbx_description
1 polymer ?
#
loop_
_entity_poly.entity_id
_entity_poly.type
_entity_poly.pdbx_seq_one_letter_code
_entity_poly.pdbx_strand_id
1 'polypeptide(L)'
;PGAVAVGNPFELKPALLFAGLLAVVSLASAVAAGRLGETGLFAVAFVSGLADVDAMTLSAARGAMSGAMAIGPAGYAVLIAVAANIIAKGAMAL
;
A
#
# COMPACT_ATOMS: atom_id res chain seq x y z
N PRO A 1 23.81 -15.05 26.60
CA PRO A 1 23.89 -14.22 25.37
C PRO A 1 23.50 -15.06 24.12
N GLY A 2 22.25 -14.95 23.68
CA GLY A 2 21.76 -15.61 22.46
C GLY A 2 21.99 -14.71 21.26
N ALA A 3 23.00 -15.01 20.45
CA ALA A 3 23.25 -14.29 19.20
C ALA A 3 22.14 -14.65 18.20
N VAL A 4 21.27 -13.70 17.88
CA VAL A 4 20.32 -13.81 16.78
C VAL A 4 21.13 -13.79 15.49
N ALA A 5 21.19 -14.93 14.80
CA ALA A 5 21.83 -15.01 13.49
C ALA A 5 21.02 -14.18 12.49
N VAL A 6 21.53 -13.00 12.14
CA VAL A 6 20.95 -12.16 11.09
C VAL A 6 21.18 -12.86 9.75
N GLY A 7 20.12 -13.49 9.22
CA GLY A 7 20.14 -14.18 7.92
C GLY A 7 20.45 -13.23 6.76
N ASN A 8 21.00 -13.77 5.68
CA ASN A 8 21.54 -13.02 4.55
C ASN A 8 20.50 -12.01 3.98
N PRO A 9 20.76 -10.70 4.02
CA PRO A 9 19.79 -9.67 3.60
C PRO A 9 19.51 -9.63 2.08
N PHE A 10 20.18 -10.49 1.29
CA PHE A 10 20.03 -10.66 -0.15
C PHE A 10 19.53 -12.05 -0.54
N GLU A 11 18.55 -12.60 0.18
CA GLU A 11 17.88 -13.81 -0.28
C GLU A 11 16.86 -13.47 -1.39
N LEU A 12 17.13 -13.96 -2.61
CA LEU A 12 16.28 -13.77 -3.79
C LEU A 12 14.83 -14.23 -3.58
N LYS A 13 14.63 -15.24 -2.72
CA LYS A 13 13.32 -15.85 -2.45
C LYS A 13 12.36 -14.92 -1.68
N PRO A 14 12.72 -14.36 -0.52
CA PRO A 14 11.90 -13.33 0.14
C PRO A 14 11.77 -12.05 -0.68
N ALA A 15 12.79 -11.65 -1.45
CA ALA A 15 12.68 -10.50 -2.35
C ALA A 15 11.63 -10.69 -3.46
N LEU A 16 11.60 -11.87 -4.10
CA LEU A 16 10.60 -12.21 -5.12
C LEU A 16 9.20 -12.33 -4.53
N LEU A 17 9.06 -12.89 -3.32
CA LEU A 17 7.80 -12.94 -2.59
C LEU A 17 7.26 -11.54 -2.30
N PHE A 18 8.13 -10.64 -1.83
CA PHE A 18 7.77 -9.26 -1.56
C PHE A 18 7.37 -8.52 -2.84
N ALA A 19 8.15 -8.65 -3.91
CA ALA A 19 7.84 -8.06 -5.21
C ALA A 19 6.52 -8.59 -5.80
N GLY A 20 6.24 -9.89 -5.65
CA GLY A 20 4.99 -10.51 -6.07
C GLY A 20 3.78 -9.97 -5.30
N LEU A 21 3.91 -9.85 -3.98
CA LEU A 21 2.88 -9.25 -3.12
C LEU A 21 2.60 -7.80 -3.55
N LEU A 22 3.66 -7.00 -3.76
CA LEU A 22 3.56 -5.61 -4.17
C LEU A 22 2.89 -5.45 -5.55
N ALA A 23 3.20 -6.34 -6.50
CA ALA A 23 2.59 -6.35 -7.83
C ALA A 23 1.09 -6.65 -7.78
N VAL A 24 0.66 -7.62 -6.95
CA VAL A 24 -0.76 -7.96 -6.79
C VAL A 24 -1.55 -6.81 -6.18
N VAL A 25 -1.03 -6.20 -5.12
CA VAL A 25 -1.68 -5.04 -4.46
C VAL A 25 -1.75 -3.84 -5.40
N SER A 26 -0.70 -3.59 -6.18
CA SER A 26 -0.66 -2.50 -7.16
C SER A 26 -1.69 -2.70 -8.28
N LEU A 27 -1.81 -3.92 -8.81
CA LEU A 27 -2.75 -4.24 -9.88
C LEU A 27 -4.21 -4.13 -9.39
N ALA A 28 -4.51 -4.68 -8.21
CA ALA A 28 -5.82 -4.55 -7.59
C ALA A 28 -6.20 -3.07 -7.38
N SER A 29 -5.21 -2.25 -7.00
CA SER A 29 -5.42 -0.83 -6.76
C SER A 29 -5.72 -0.05 -8.04
N ALA A 30 -5.00 -0.33 -9.12
CA ALA A 30 -5.23 0.28 -10.43
C ALA A 30 -6.60 -0.08 -11.01
N VAL A 31 -7.03 -1.33 -10.88
CA VAL A 31 -8.32 -1.81 -11.39
C VAL A 31 -9.49 -1.13 -10.68
N ALA A 32 -9.42 -1.01 -9.36
CA ALA A 32 -10.52 -0.47 -8.59
C ALA A 32 -10.57 1.08 -8.62
N ALA A 33 -9.44 1.78 -8.81
CA ALA A 33 -9.44 3.21 -9.12
C ALA A 33 -10.11 3.52 -10.48
N GLY A 34 -9.89 2.69 -11.50
CA GLY A 34 -10.44 2.90 -12.84
C GLY A 34 -11.93 2.59 -13.00
N ARG A 35 -12.55 1.83 -12.08
CA ARG A 35 -13.94 1.32 -12.24
C ARG A 35 -14.97 2.00 -11.32
N LEU A 36 -14.55 2.63 -10.22
CA LEU A 36 -15.45 3.02 -9.12
C LEU A 36 -15.36 4.51 -8.70
N GLY A 37 -14.58 5.34 -9.40
CA GLY A 37 -14.42 6.76 -9.07
C GLY A 37 -13.76 6.99 -7.70
N GLU A 38 -14.10 8.10 -7.02
CA GLU A 38 -13.51 8.47 -5.72
C GLU A 38 -13.85 7.47 -4.59
N THR A 39 -15.06 6.91 -4.59
CA THR A 39 -15.46 5.89 -3.61
C THR A 39 -14.65 4.61 -3.79
N GLY A 40 -14.36 4.24 -5.04
CA GLY A 40 -13.43 3.17 -5.39
C GLY A 40 -12.03 3.42 -4.87
N LEU A 41 -11.52 4.62 -5.12
CA LEU A 41 -10.20 5.04 -4.65
C LEU A 41 -10.08 4.89 -3.13
N PHE A 42 -11.09 5.28 -2.36
CA PHE A 42 -11.06 5.16 -0.90
C PHE A 42 -11.14 3.72 -0.40
N ALA A 43 -11.98 2.88 -1.02
CA ALA A 43 -12.05 1.46 -0.70
C ALA A 43 -10.71 0.75 -0.98
N VAL A 44 -10.09 1.08 -2.12
CA VAL A 44 -8.76 0.59 -2.47
C VAL A 44 -7.71 1.10 -1.49
N ALA A 45 -7.77 2.37 -1.12
CA ALA A 45 -6.83 2.95 -0.17
C ALA A 45 -6.87 2.24 1.17
N PHE A 46 -8.06 1.92 1.66
CA PHE A 46 -8.22 1.15 2.87
C PHE A 46 -7.61 -0.24 2.74
N VAL A 47 -7.99 -1.02 1.71
CA VAL A 47 -7.50 -2.39 1.52
C VAL A 47 -6.00 -2.43 1.26
N SER A 48 -5.48 -1.54 0.42
CA SER A 48 -4.05 -1.41 0.16
C SER A 48 -3.32 -1.01 1.45
N GLY A 49 -3.85 -0.06 2.21
CA GLY A 49 -3.24 0.40 3.47
C GLY A 49 -3.19 -0.67 4.56
N LEU A 50 -4.15 -1.61 4.60
CA LEU A 50 -4.05 -2.77 5.50
C LEU A 50 -2.82 -3.63 5.22
N ALA A 51 -2.37 -3.70 3.97
CA ALA A 51 -1.18 -4.43 3.57
C ALA A 51 0.07 -3.55 3.68
N ASP A 52 0.09 -2.42 2.97
CA ASP A 52 1.19 -1.47 2.93
C ASP A 52 0.72 -0.07 2.47
N VAL A 53 1.06 0.94 3.26
CA VAL A 53 0.71 2.35 3.00
C VAL A 53 1.55 2.98 1.89
N ASP A 54 2.76 2.47 1.65
CA ASP A 54 3.69 3.08 0.69
C ASP A 54 3.21 2.93 -0.75
N ALA A 55 2.58 1.79 -1.07
CA ALA A 55 2.00 1.52 -2.38
C ALA A 55 0.88 2.51 -2.74
N MET A 56 -0.04 2.77 -1.81
CA MET A 56 -1.11 3.74 -2.01
C MET A 56 -0.56 5.17 -2.07
N THR A 57 0.38 5.51 -1.20
CA THR A 57 1.01 6.85 -1.18
C THR A 57 1.67 7.18 -2.50
N LEU A 58 2.43 6.23 -3.06
CA LEU A 58 3.12 6.41 -4.32
C LEU A 58 2.16 6.43 -5.52
N SER A 59 1.11 5.61 -5.51
CA SER A 59 0.04 5.66 -6.54
C SER A 59 -0.75 6.96 -6.50
N ALA A 60 -1.12 7.43 -5.31
CA ALA A 60 -1.85 8.69 -5.13
C ALA A 60 -1.01 9.88 -5.57
N ALA A 61 0.28 9.91 -5.20
CA ALA A 61 1.21 10.95 -5.63
C ALA A 61 1.40 10.96 -7.16
N ARG A 62 1.62 9.78 -7.79
CA ARG A 62 1.73 9.69 -9.26
C ARG A 62 0.43 10.05 -9.97
N GLY A 63 -0.72 9.64 -9.45
CA GLY A 63 -2.03 9.98 -10.00
C GLY A 63 -2.32 11.48 -9.90
N ALA A 64 -1.94 12.12 -8.80
CA ALA A 64 -2.04 13.56 -8.64
C ALA A 64 -1.10 14.32 -9.60
N MET A 65 0.16 13.87 -9.73
CA MET A 65 1.14 14.48 -10.64
C MET A 65 0.76 14.38 -12.12
N SER A 66 0.13 13.28 -12.52
CA SER A 66 -0.29 13.04 -13.91
C SER A 66 -1.65 13.67 -14.25
N GLY A 67 -2.32 14.29 -13.28
CA GLY A 67 -3.68 14.82 -13.43
C GLY A 67 -4.77 13.74 -13.51
N ALA A 68 -4.41 12.47 -13.35
CA ALA A 68 -5.36 11.35 -13.32
C ALA A 68 -6.21 11.33 -12.04
N MET A 69 -5.76 12.03 -10.99
CA MET A 69 -6.43 12.12 -9.69
C MET A 69 -6.39 13.56 -9.20
N ALA A 70 -7.51 14.06 -8.67
CA ALA A 70 -7.50 15.36 -8.01
C ALA A 70 -6.70 15.29 -6.69
N ILE A 71 -6.01 16.37 -6.34
CA ILE A 71 -5.14 16.45 -5.15
C ILE A 71 -5.92 16.14 -3.86
N GLY A 72 -7.16 16.62 -3.74
CA GLY A 72 -8.00 16.35 -2.56
C GLY A 72 -8.26 14.85 -2.34
N PRO A 73 -8.91 14.15 -3.28
CA PRO A 73 -9.13 12.71 -3.22
C PRO A 73 -7.86 11.89 -3.05
N ALA A 74 -6.77 12.29 -3.73
CA ALA A 74 -5.47 11.64 -3.55
C ALA A 74 -4.97 11.76 -2.10
N GLY A 75 -5.08 12.94 -1.49
CA GLY A 75 -4.74 13.14 -0.08
C GLY A 75 -5.61 12.32 0.87
N TYR A 76 -6.93 12.27 0.64
CA TYR A 76 -7.83 11.44 1.45
C TYR A 76 -7.51 9.94 1.33
N ALA A 77 -7.18 9.47 0.13
CA ALA A 77 -6.73 8.09 -0.08
C ALA A 77 -5.49 7.77 0.75
N VAL A 78 -4.48 8.65 0.78
CA VAL A 78 -3.30 8.45 1.62
C VAL A 78 -3.66 8.38 3.11
N LEU A 79 -4.49 9.31 3.60
CA LEU A 79 -4.91 9.32 5.01
C LEU A 79 -5.64 8.03 5.42
N ILE A 80 -6.54 7.55 4.56
CA ILE A 80 -7.27 6.29 4.79
C ILE A 80 -6.29 5.11 4.83
N ALA A 81 -5.32 5.08 3.91
CA ALA A 81 -4.31 4.02 3.88
C ALA A 81 -3.42 4.03 5.12
N VAL A 82 -2.99 5.21 5.57
CA VAL A 82 -2.20 5.38 6.81
C VAL A 82 -2.97 4.87 8.02
N ALA A 83 -4.25 5.27 8.16
CA ALA A 83 -5.08 4.85 9.27
C ALA A 83 -5.26 3.32 9.30
N ALA A 84 -5.52 2.70 8.15
CA ALA A 84 -5.64 1.25 8.02
C ALA A 84 -4.34 0.53 8.42
N ASN A 85 -3.19 1.02 7.95
CA ASN A 85 -1.87 0.46 8.26
C ASN A 85 -1.55 0.53 9.76
N ILE A 86 -1.87 1.66 10.41
CA ILE A 86 -1.66 1.83 11.85
C ILE A 86 -2.53 0.85 12.65
N ILE A 87 -3.82 0.72 12.30
CA ILE A 87 -4.74 -0.21 12.97
C ILE A 87 -4.24 -1.65 12.81
N ALA A 88 -3.90 -2.06 11.58
CA ALA A 88 -3.45 -3.42 11.30
C ALA A 88 -2.15 -3.77 12.03
N LYS A 89 -1.13 -2.90 11.94
CA LYS A 89 0.16 -3.13 12.60
C LYS A 89 0.06 -2.99 14.12
N GLY A 90 -0.76 -2.07 14.62
CA GLY A 90 -1.05 -1.92 16.04
C GLY A 90 -1.73 -3.18 16.61
N ALA A 91 -2.66 -3.78 15.88
CA ALA A 91 -3.27 -5.05 16.26
C ALA A 91 -2.30 -6.23 16.22
N MET A 92 -1.34 -6.27 15.29
CA MET A 92 -0.28 -7.29 15.27
C MET A 92 0.73 -7.14 16.41
N ALA A 93 0.92 -5.92 16.92
CA ALA A 93 1.87 -5.62 17.98
C ALA A 93 1.34 -5.94 19.39
N LEU A 94 0.01 -6.08 19.55
CA LEU A 94 -0.68 -6.51 20.76
C LEU A 94 -0.74 -8.04 20.84
#